data_AF-A0A955BB37-F1
#
_entry.id   AF-A0A955BB37-F1
#
_cell.length_a   1.000
_cell.length_b   1.000
_cell.length_c   1.000
_cell.angle_alpha   90.00
_cell.angle_beta   90.00
_cell.angle_gamma   90.00
#
_symmetry.space_group_name_H-M   'P 1'
#
loop_
_entity.id
_entity.type
_entity.pdbx_description
1 polymer ?
#
loop_
_entity_poly.entity_id
_entity_poly.type
_entity_poly.pdbx_seq_one_letter_code
_entity_poly.pdbx_strand_id
1 'polypeptide(L)'
;MTLRPPAILLSVALLAMAAVASNAAEPEMVFVLIGQSNMAGRAPLADGDEEPLPGMLLLDAEGKWEAARNPLNRYASNRKTLSMQRISPGDGFARELHRQLPDKRIGLVSNARGGTSIEEWGRDQPLYVNTLKR
;
A
#
# COMPACT_ATOMS: atom_id res chain seq x y z
N MET A 1 -1.80 23.36 -56.63
CA MET A 1 -2.00 21.93 -56.32
C MET A 1 -1.46 21.70 -54.91
N THR A 2 -2.28 21.96 -53.88
CA THR A 2 -1.88 21.95 -52.47
C THR A 2 -2.54 20.76 -51.77
N LEU A 3 -1.77 19.69 -51.52
CA LEU A 3 -2.23 18.56 -50.72
C LEU A 3 -2.30 18.98 -49.24
N ARG A 4 -3.50 18.89 -48.65
CA ARG A 4 -3.68 18.87 -47.19
C ARG A 4 -3.31 17.47 -46.68
N PRO A 5 -2.46 17.31 -45.66
CA PRO A 5 -2.16 15.99 -45.10
C PRO A 5 -3.40 15.41 -44.40
N PRO A 6 -3.55 14.06 -44.36
CA PRO A 6 -4.77 13.44 -43.91
C PRO A 6 -4.85 13.42 -42.37
N ALA A 7 -5.96 13.90 -41.82
CA ALA A 7 -6.27 13.96 -40.39
C ALA A 7 -6.35 12.59 -39.68
N ILE A 8 -6.16 11.48 -40.40
CA ILE A 8 -6.31 10.11 -39.91
C ILE A 8 -5.06 9.62 -39.15
N LEU A 9 -3.89 10.19 -39.42
CA LEU A 9 -2.64 9.82 -38.73
C LEU A 9 -2.56 10.34 -37.29
N LEU A 10 -3.33 11.39 -36.95
CA LEU A 10 -3.31 12.01 -35.63
C LEU A 10 -4.16 11.23 -34.60
N SER A 11 -5.21 10.54 -35.04
CA SER A 11 -6.13 9.81 -34.15
C SER A 11 -5.57 8.48 -33.65
N VAL A 12 -4.68 7.82 -34.40
CA VAL A 12 -4.04 6.55 -33.96
C VAL A 12 -2.97 6.80 -32.90
N ALA A 13 -2.24 7.92 -32.98
CA ALA A 13 -1.22 8.29 -31.99
C ALA A 13 -1.84 8.64 -30.62
N LEU A 14 -3.03 9.22 -30.60
CA LEU A 14 -3.74 9.56 -29.36
C LEU A 14 -4.25 8.31 -28.61
N LEU A 15 -4.57 7.22 -29.33
CA LEU A 15 -5.04 5.97 -28.73
C LEU A 15 -3.90 5.14 -28.12
N ALA A 16 -2.68 5.25 -28.67
CA ALA A 16 -1.51 4.54 -28.15
C ALA A 16 -0.98 5.12 -26.83
N MET A 17 -1.17 6.43 -26.58
CA MET A 17 -0.77 7.05 -25.31
C MET A 17 -1.67 6.69 -24.12
N ALA A 18 -2.90 6.21 -24.38
CA ALA A 18 -3.81 5.77 -23.32
C ALA A 18 -3.53 4.35 -22.81
N ALA A 19 -2.73 3.56 -23.54
CA ALA A 19 -2.49 2.15 -23.25
C ALA A 19 -1.15 1.85 -22.56
N VAL A 20 -0.35 2.88 -22.22
CA VAL A 20 0.66 2.71 -21.18
C VAL A 20 -0.07 2.83 -19.85
N ALA A 21 -0.94 1.85 -19.57
CA ALA A 21 -1.28 1.54 -18.19
C ALA A 21 0.07 1.31 -17.51
N SER A 22 0.46 2.25 -16.64
CA SER A 22 1.57 2.03 -15.74
C SER A 22 1.26 0.72 -15.03
N ASN A 23 1.94 -0.37 -15.40
CA ASN A 23 2.01 -1.52 -14.54
C ASN A 23 2.67 -0.99 -13.28
N ALA A 24 1.86 -0.61 -12.30
CA ALA A 24 2.33 -0.21 -10.99
C ALA A 24 3.33 -1.30 -10.57
N ALA A 25 4.57 -0.88 -10.34
CA ALA A 25 5.66 -1.84 -10.27
C ALA A 25 5.40 -2.81 -9.12
N GLU A 26 5.14 -4.07 -9.43
CA GLU A 26 4.81 -5.08 -8.42
C GLU A 26 5.99 -5.27 -7.45
N PRO A 27 5.71 -5.59 -6.17
CA PRO A 27 6.75 -5.91 -5.20
C PRO A 27 7.39 -7.27 -5.50
N GLU A 28 8.68 -7.40 -5.18
CA GLU A 28 9.40 -8.66 -5.26
C GLU A 28 9.20 -9.52 -4.01
N MET A 29 8.86 -8.87 -2.88
CA MET A 29 8.63 -9.48 -1.59
C MET A 29 7.45 -8.80 -0.91
N VAL A 30 6.62 -9.57 -0.21
CA VAL A 30 5.45 -9.05 0.50
C VAL A 30 5.50 -9.45 1.97
N PHE A 31 5.26 -8.48 2.85
CA PHE A 31 5.15 -8.68 4.29
C PHE A 31 3.76 -8.30 4.79
N VAL A 32 3.18 -9.17 5.61
CA VAL A 32 1.86 -8.96 6.21
C VAL A 32 2.01 -8.42 7.63
N LEU A 33 1.43 -7.24 7.88
CA LEU A 33 1.49 -6.52 9.17
C LEU A 33 0.13 -6.64 9.87
N ILE A 34 0.00 -7.61 10.78
CA ILE A 34 -1.25 -7.94 11.47
C ILE A 34 -1.08 -8.01 12.98
N GLY A 35 -2.21 -8.05 13.68
CA GLY A 35 -2.27 -8.05 15.15
C GLY A 35 -3.13 -6.89 15.66
N GLN A 36 -2.79 -6.40 16.86
CA GLN A 36 -3.62 -5.42 17.57
C GLN A 36 -3.12 -3.97 17.46
N SER A 37 -3.45 -3.12 18.43
CA SER A 37 -3.27 -1.65 18.35
C SER A 37 -1.81 -1.23 18.18
N ASN A 38 -0.88 -1.98 18.76
CA ASN A 38 0.55 -1.66 18.66
C ASN A 38 1.08 -1.87 17.24
N MET A 39 0.58 -2.87 16.50
CA MET A 39 0.87 -3.03 15.07
C MET A 39 0.08 -2.04 14.21
N ALA A 40 -1.15 -1.70 14.62
CA ALA A 40 -1.97 -0.70 13.93
C ALA A 40 -1.36 0.72 14.00
N GLY A 41 -0.47 0.97 14.97
CA GLY A 41 0.26 2.21 15.15
C GLY A 41 -0.48 3.23 16.01
N ARG A 42 0.15 3.67 17.11
CA ARG A 42 -0.39 4.66 18.07
C ARG A 42 0.63 5.72 18.47
N ALA A 43 1.89 5.56 18.07
CA ALA A 43 2.91 6.56 18.31
C ALA A 43 2.56 7.86 17.57
N PRO A 44 2.90 9.06 18.10
CA PRO A 44 2.61 10.33 17.43
C PRO A 44 3.14 10.37 15.99
N LEU A 45 2.45 11.13 15.14
CA LEU A 45 2.98 11.56 13.84
C LEU A 45 3.65 12.92 14.04
N ALA A 46 4.87 13.08 13.53
CA ALA A 46 5.57 14.33 13.38
C ALA A 46 5.56 14.77 11.90
N ASP A 47 5.89 16.04 11.66
CA ASP A 47 6.01 16.58 10.31
C ASP A 47 7.04 15.77 9.51
N GLY A 48 6.64 15.30 8.32
CA GLY A 48 7.46 14.46 7.44
C GLY A 48 7.28 12.95 7.62
N ASP A 49 6.59 12.47 8.66
CA ASP A 49 6.32 11.03 8.83
C ASP A 49 5.41 10.45 7.74
N GLU A 50 4.65 11.30 7.06
CA GLU A 50 3.74 10.94 5.96
C GLU A 50 4.42 10.89 4.60
N GLU A 51 5.71 11.22 4.52
CA GLU A 51 6.51 11.08 3.30
C GLU A 51 6.64 9.61 2.87
N PRO A 52 6.86 9.33 1.56
CA PRO A 52 7.02 7.97 1.09
C PRO A 52 8.20 7.27 1.77
N LEU A 53 7.98 6.02 2.15
CA LEU A 53 9.03 5.11 2.55
C LEU A 53 9.75 4.61 1.29
N PRO A 54 11.06 4.89 1.13
CA PRO A 54 11.80 4.51 -0.08
C PRO A 54 11.74 3.00 -0.34
N GLY A 55 11.50 2.60 -1.60
CA GLY A 55 11.42 1.19 -2.01
C GLY A 55 10.21 0.41 -1.49
N MET A 56 9.32 1.05 -0.71
CA MET A 56 8.19 0.37 -0.08
C MET A 56 6.88 0.70 -0.77
N LEU A 57 6.05 -0.31 -0.92
CA LEU A 57 4.69 -0.24 -1.46
C LEU A 57 3.70 -0.64 -0.37
N LEU A 58 2.52 -0.03 -0.34
CA LEU A 58 1.42 -0.42 0.52
C LEU A 58 0.24 -0.85 -0.34
N LEU A 59 -0.36 -1.99 -0.01
CA LEU A 59 -1.57 -2.46 -0.66
C LEU A 59 -2.76 -1.62 -0.19
N ASP A 60 -3.48 -1.01 -1.12
CA ASP A 60 -4.64 -0.16 -0.86
C ASP A 60 -5.92 -0.96 -0.54
N ALA A 61 -7.10 -0.30 -0.59
CA ALA A 61 -8.38 -0.96 -0.37
C ALA A 61 -8.92 -1.65 -1.63
N GLU A 62 -8.44 -1.23 -2.81
CA GLU A 62 -8.80 -1.71 -4.13
C GLU A 62 -7.88 -2.84 -4.63
N GLY A 63 -6.87 -3.21 -3.83
CA GLY A 63 -5.91 -4.26 -4.16
C GLY A 63 -4.80 -3.79 -5.09
N LYS A 64 -4.51 -2.49 -5.12
CA LYS A 64 -3.41 -1.90 -5.90
C LYS A 64 -2.29 -1.46 -4.99
N TRP A 65 -1.08 -1.46 -5.54
CA TRP A 65 0.11 -0.98 -4.84
C TRP A 65 0.29 0.52 -5.04
N GLU A 66 0.45 1.23 -3.93
CA GLU A 66 0.88 2.63 -3.92
C GLU A 66 2.15 2.82 -3.09
N ALA A 67 2.78 3.98 -3.19
CA ALA A 67 3.92 4.31 -2.34
C ALA A 67 3.52 4.23 -0.85
N ALA A 68 4.27 3.45 -0.07
CA ALA A 68 3.97 3.31 1.36
C ALA A 68 4.25 4.63 2.09
N ARG A 69 3.31 5.04 2.94
CA ARG A 69 3.35 6.27 3.76
C ARG A 69 2.75 5.94 5.12
N ASN A 70 3.08 6.68 6.18
CA ASN A 70 2.31 6.57 7.41
C ASN A 70 0.97 7.30 7.29
N PRO A 71 -0.07 6.89 8.04
CA PRO A 71 -0.14 5.64 8.81
C PRO A 71 -0.30 4.42 7.89
N LEU A 72 0.52 3.38 8.13
CA LEU A 72 0.53 2.15 7.31
C LEU A 72 -0.78 1.36 7.39
N ASN A 73 -1.49 1.44 8.53
CA ASN A 73 -2.73 0.71 8.75
C ASN A 73 -3.99 1.39 8.17
N ARG A 74 -3.84 2.39 7.28
CA ARG A 74 -4.95 3.19 6.73
C ARG A 74 -5.93 2.39 5.88
N TYR A 75 -5.51 1.27 5.29
CA TYR A 75 -6.34 0.40 4.45
C TYR A 75 -6.83 -0.87 5.15
N ALA A 76 -6.59 -1.02 6.45
CA ALA A 76 -7.09 -2.19 7.16
C ALA A 76 -8.61 -2.30 7.06
N SER A 77 -9.10 -3.49 6.71
CA SER A 77 -10.50 -3.80 6.38
C SER A 77 -11.44 -3.64 7.58
N ASN A 78 -10.92 -3.84 8.79
CA ASN A 78 -11.68 -3.83 10.03
C ASN A 78 -11.19 -2.76 11.02
N ARG A 79 -10.61 -1.65 10.52
CA ARG A 79 -10.11 -0.57 11.37
C ARG A 79 -11.21 0.16 12.13
N LYS A 80 -10.88 0.76 13.28
CA LYS A 80 -11.80 1.62 14.04
C LYS A 80 -12.03 2.95 13.31
N THR A 81 -11.08 3.85 13.39
CA THR A 81 -11.09 5.14 12.67
C THR A 81 -9.69 5.42 12.14
N LEU A 82 -9.60 6.21 11.07
CA LEU A 82 -8.31 6.57 10.46
C LEU A 82 -7.47 7.44 11.42
N SER A 83 -8.09 8.36 12.15
CA SER A 83 -7.41 9.26 13.11
C SER A 83 -6.71 8.55 14.26
N MET A 84 -7.08 7.30 14.55
CA MET A 84 -6.40 6.46 15.54
C MET A 84 -5.17 5.73 14.98
N GLN A 85 -5.00 5.65 13.65
CA GLN A 85 -3.84 5.03 13.03
C GLN A 85 -2.72 6.06 12.94
N ARG A 86 -1.53 5.68 13.38
CA ARG A 86 -0.36 6.55 13.39
C ARG A 86 0.91 5.76 13.06
N ILE A 87 2.06 6.16 13.58
CA ILE A 87 3.31 5.40 13.43
C ILE A 87 3.18 4.02 14.09
N SER A 88 3.58 2.99 13.34
CA SER A 88 3.63 1.59 13.76
C SER A 88 5.06 1.06 13.64
N PRO A 89 5.40 -0.11 14.26
CA PRO A 89 6.71 -0.73 14.05
C PRO A 89 6.98 -1.09 12.58
N GLY A 90 5.95 -1.11 11.72
CA GLY A 90 6.10 -1.28 10.29
C GLY A 90 6.95 -0.19 9.64
N ASP A 91 6.95 1.05 10.14
CA ASP A 91 7.78 2.14 9.62
C ASP A 91 9.27 1.84 9.80
N GLY A 92 9.69 1.57 11.04
CA GLY A 92 11.08 1.23 11.35
C GLY A 92 11.54 -0.04 10.64
N PHE A 93 10.66 -1.05 10.57
CA PHE A 93 10.91 -2.27 9.79
C PHE A 93 11.17 -1.96 8.31
N ALA A 94 10.31 -1.17 7.67
CA ALA A 94 10.46 -0.83 6.26
C ALA A 94 11.75 -0.06 5.96
N ARG A 95 12.08 0.94 6.80
CA ARG A 95 13.31 1.73 6.64
C ARG A 95 14.56 0.88 6.76
N GLU A 96 14.61 0.02 7.78
CA GLU A 96 15.76 -0.86 7.96
C GLU A 96 15.85 -1.91 6.85
N LEU A 97 14.73 -2.45 6.40
CA LEU A 97 14.71 -3.42 5.31
C LEU A 97 15.17 -2.80 3.99
N HIS A 98 14.73 -1.58 3.67
CA HIS A 98 15.23 -0.83 2.52
C HIS A 98 16.74 -0.57 2.63
N ARG A 99 17.26 -0.21 3.80
CA ARG A 99 18.69 0.00 4.02
C ARG A 99 19.52 -1.25 3.68
N GLN A 100 19.00 -2.42 3.99
CA GLN A 100 19.65 -3.71 3.73
C GLN A 100 19.46 -4.18 2.28
N LEU A 101 18.37 -3.77 1.63
CA LEU A 101 17.95 -4.20 0.30
C LEU A 101 17.53 -2.99 -0.56
N PRO A 102 18.46 -2.07 -0.88
CA PRO A 102 18.13 -0.78 -1.49
C PRO A 102 17.52 -0.90 -2.89
N ASP A 103 17.86 -1.97 -3.62
CA ASP A 103 17.38 -2.21 -4.99
C ASP A 103 16.06 -2.98 -5.05
N LYS A 104 15.50 -3.37 -3.90
CA LYS A 104 14.29 -4.19 -3.83
C LYS A 104 13.04 -3.34 -3.63
N ARG A 105 11.99 -3.67 -4.40
CA ARG A 105 10.63 -3.19 -4.14
C ARG A 105 9.90 -4.15 -3.21
N ILE A 106 9.40 -3.64 -2.10
CA ILE A 106 8.80 -4.46 -1.05
C ILE A 106 7.38 -4.00 -0.77
N GLY A 107 6.45 -4.94 -0.81
CA GLY A 107 5.04 -4.72 -0.53
C GLY A 107 4.71 -4.95 0.93
N LEU A 108 3.91 -4.05 1.49
CA LEU A 108 3.35 -4.15 2.82
C LEU A 108 1.84 -4.34 2.71
N VAL A 109 1.32 -5.34 3.41
CA VAL A 109 -0.12 -5.56 3.58
C VAL A 109 -0.45 -5.34 5.05
N SER A 110 -0.94 -4.16 5.40
CA SER A 110 -1.34 -3.87 6.78
C SER A 110 -2.81 -4.17 7.01
N ASN A 111 -3.13 -4.98 8.02
CA ASN A 111 -4.51 -5.30 8.39
C ASN A 111 -4.73 -5.44 9.90
N ALA A 112 -4.01 -4.69 10.72
CA ALA A 112 -4.14 -4.77 12.18
C ALA A 112 -5.45 -4.15 12.71
N ARG A 113 -6.00 -4.72 13.79
CA ARG A 113 -7.24 -4.27 14.46
C ARG A 113 -6.98 -4.03 15.94
N GLY A 114 -7.02 -2.77 16.36
CA GLY A 114 -6.78 -2.44 17.78
C GLY A 114 -7.85 -2.97 18.74
N GLY A 115 -7.45 -3.52 19.88
CA GLY A 115 -8.34 -4.00 20.94
C GLY A 115 -8.99 -5.36 20.66
N THR A 116 -8.36 -6.19 19.83
CA THR A 116 -8.78 -7.58 19.63
C THR A 116 -7.98 -8.53 20.50
N SER A 117 -8.63 -9.58 20.99
CA SER A 117 -7.97 -10.75 21.55
C SER A 117 -7.51 -11.72 20.46
N ILE A 118 -6.73 -12.75 20.82
CA ILE A 118 -6.25 -13.75 19.86
C ILE A 118 -7.39 -14.65 19.33
N GLU A 119 -8.45 -14.85 20.13
CA GLU A 119 -9.62 -15.65 19.76
C GLU A 119 -10.36 -15.02 18.57
N GLU A 120 -10.40 -13.69 18.49
CA GLU A 120 -10.97 -12.96 17.34
C GLU A 120 -10.17 -13.14 16.03
N TRP A 121 -8.93 -13.66 16.12
CA TRP A 121 -8.06 -14.02 14.98
C TRP A 121 -8.05 -15.51 14.68
N GLY A 122 -8.89 -16.30 15.34
CA GLY A 122 -9.03 -17.73 15.09
C GLY A 122 -9.38 -18.04 13.64
N ARG A 123 -9.12 -19.28 13.22
CA ARG A 123 -9.52 -19.77 11.90
C ARG A 123 -11.01 -19.49 11.68
N ASP A 124 -11.35 -19.06 10.47
CA ASP A 124 -12.72 -18.71 10.04
C ASP A 124 -13.34 -17.46 10.71
N GLN A 125 -12.65 -16.82 11.66
CA GLN A 125 -13.10 -15.53 12.20
C GLN A 125 -12.98 -14.41 11.17
N PRO A 126 -13.81 -13.35 11.26
CA PRO A 126 -13.80 -12.26 10.29
C PRO A 126 -12.43 -11.62 10.08
N LEU A 127 -11.64 -11.42 11.14
CA LEU A 127 -10.32 -10.81 11.02
C LEU A 127 -9.32 -11.70 10.29
N TYR A 128 -9.38 -13.01 10.55
CA TYR A 128 -8.56 -14.01 9.85
C TYR A 128 -8.93 -14.05 8.36
N VAL A 129 -10.22 -14.25 8.05
CA VAL A 129 -10.73 -14.37 6.68
C VAL A 129 -10.49 -13.09 5.88
N ASN A 130 -10.74 -11.92 6.45
CA ASN A 130 -10.53 -10.65 5.74
C ASN A 130 -9.04 -10.37 5.52
N THR A 131 -8.16 -10.82 6.42
CA THR A 131 -6.71 -10.72 6.21
C THR A 131 -6.24 -11.61 5.07
N LEU A 132 -6.75 -12.84 4.95
CA LEU A 132 -6.41 -13.73 3.84
C LEU A 132 -6.85 -13.21 2.47
N LYS A 133 -7.86 -12.34 2.42
CA LYS A 133 -8.33 -11.70 1.18
C LYS A 133 -7.47 -10.52 0.74
N ARG A 134 -6.66 -9.97 1.65
CA ARG A 134 -5.72 -8.89 1.35
C ARG A 134 -4.41 -9.49 0.88
#